data_AF-A0A936NTA6-F1
#
_entry.id   AF-A0A936NTA6-F1
#
_cell.length_a   1.000
_cell.length_b   1.000
_cell.length_c   1.000
_cell.angle_alpha   90.00
_cell.angle_beta   90.00
_cell.angle_gamma   90.00
#
_symmetry.space_group_name_H-M   'P 1'
#
loop_
_entity.id
_entity.type
_entity.pdbx_description
1 polymer ?
#
loop_
_entity_poly.entity_id
_entity_poly.type
_entity_poly.pdbx_seq_one_letter_code
_entity_poly.pdbx_strand_id
1 'polypeptide(L)'
;MLEYTLKVALRLEGPVLTHSTAAGEYGIDSPMARNKDEKYYLPGTLVKGKLREAMEELHEKASDLFSPDIADLFGDQTGNEQNARPTVSPRRSRLIFEDFLGETSSESDNLTRIKIDNQLGSVKKGMLQVMEAPWSSGEAVEFTGSISFFAQDQTEGDNIRSHIETGLRWITGFGSNRSVGFGRLLNVDIQVDPPTDLLATSAIDDLGSPERIDLAISPWNPFCVSKHRVSPNIFESEKIIPGNVIKGCIAELWRQLLGQPHDIPVKVFNDPARQGTLWTILTG
;
A
#
# COMPACT_ATOMS: atom_id res chain seq x y z
N MET A 1 8.75 -20.83 6.55
CA MET A 1 8.25 -19.46 6.36
C MET A 1 7.58 -19.43 5.01
N LEU A 2 6.33 -18.99 4.95
CA LEU A 2 5.52 -19.00 3.74
C LEU A 2 5.27 -17.57 3.27
N GLU A 3 5.49 -17.31 1.99
CA GLU A 3 5.04 -16.10 1.31
C GLU A 3 3.66 -16.31 0.73
N TYR A 4 2.73 -15.41 1.03
CA TYR A 4 1.39 -15.37 0.47
C TYR A 4 1.25 -14.17 -0.46
N THR A 5 0.69 -14.41 -1.64
CA THR A 5 0.23 -13.36 -2.56
C THR A 5 -1.26 -13.55 -2.81
N LEU A 6 -2.04 -12.54 -2.43
CA LEU A 6 -3.47 -12.47 -2.67
C LEU A 6 -3.71 -11.57 -3.90
N LYS A 7 -4.24 -12.14 -4.98
CA LYS A 7 -4.77 -11.35 -6.10
C LYS A 7 -6.17 -10.91 -5.74
N VAL A 8 -6.40 -9.61 -5.72
CA VAL A 8 -7.65 -9.01 -5.28
C VAL A 8 -8.26 -8.25 -6.44
N ALA A 9 -9.51 -8.57 -6.76
CA ALA A 9 -10.35 -7.82 -7.69
C ALA A 9 -11.46 -7.10 -6.89
N LEU A 10 -11.50 -5.78 -7.05
CA LEU A 10 -12.50 -4.91 -6.45
C LEU A 10 -13.45 -4.44 -7.55
N ARG A 11 -14.71 -4.87 -7.49
CA ARG A 11 -15.73 -4.42 -8.44
C ARG A 11 -16.46 -3.22 -7.88
N LEU A 12 -16.30 -2.06 -8.50
CA LEU A 12 -16.91 -0.79 -8.08
C LEU A 12 -18.01 -0.35 -9.04
N GLU A 13 -18.96 0.41 -8.52
CA GLU A 13 -19.94 1.16 -9.30
C GLU A 13 -19.40 2.57 -9.58
N GLY A 14 -19.36 2.94 -10.85
CA GLY A 14 -18.98 4.25 -11.33
C GLY A 14 -20.02 5.32 -10.96
N PRO A 15 -19.62 6.60 -10.93
CA PRO A 15 -18.27 7.09 -11.20
C PRO A 15 -17.27 6.81 -10.05
N VAL A 16 -16.00 6.63 -10.38
CA VAL A 16 -14.91 6.41 -9.42
C VAL A 16 -13.89 7.53 -9.55
N LEU A 17 -13.50 8.14 -8.43
CA LEU A 17 -12.53 9.23 -8.41
C LEU A 17 -11.52 9.09 -7.28
N THR A 18 -10.24 8.94 -7.63
CA THR A 18 -9.10 9.10 -6.74
C THR A 18 -8.29 10.29 -7.23
N HIS A 19 -7.94 11.19 -6.31
CA HIS A 19 -7.27 12.42 -6.69
C HIS A 19 -5.83 12.13 -7.16
N SER A 20 -5.53 12.50 -8.39
CA SER A 20 -4.15 12.60 -8.87
C SER A 20 -3.45 13.80 -8.22
N THR A 21 -2.14 13.66 -7.97
CA THR A 21 -1.26 14.81 -7.67
C THR A 21 -0.70 15.45 -8.95
N ALA A 22 -0.89 14.81 -10.11
CA ALA A 22 -0.53 15.37 -11.40
C ALA A 22 -1.56 16.42 -11.84
N ALA A 23 -1.09 17.47 -12.51
CA ALA A 23 -1.98 18.44 -13.14
C ALA A 23 -2.84 17.74 -14.20
N GLY A 24 -4.16 17.90 -14.10
CA GLY A 24 -5.10 17.38 -15.08
C GLY A 24 -5.03 18.13 -16.41
N GLU A 25 -5.85 17.69 -17.37
CA GLU A 25 -6.04 18.42 -18.63
C GLU A 25 -6.70 19.78 -18.39
N TYR A 26 -6.52 20.70 -19.34
CA TYR A 26 -7.07 22.05 -19.23
C TYR A 26 -8.59 22.01 -19.09
N GLY A 27 -9.11 22.59 -18.00
CA GLY A 27 -10.55 22.61 -17.70
C GLY A 27 -11.05 21.46 -16.84
N ILE A 28 -10.17 20.56 -16.37
CA ILE A 28 -10.50 19.53 -15.38
C ILE A 28 -9.95 19.94 -14.01
N ASP A 29 -10.83 20.11 -13.03
CA ASP A 29 -10.46 20.48 -11.65
C ASP A 29 -10.03 19.26 -10.83
N SER A 30 -10.63 18.09 -11.11
CA SER A 30 -10.35 16.84 -10.40
C SER A 30 -10.05 15.71 -11.39
N PRO A 31 -8.79 15.57 -11.82
CA PRO A 31 -8.38 14.43 -12.63
C PRO A 31 -8.34 13.13 -11.80
N MET A 32 -8.67 12.02 -12.44
CA MET A 32 -8.51 10.68 -11.89
C MET A 32 -7.02 10.30 -11.89
N ALA A 33 -6.57 9.58 -10.87
CA ALA A 33 -5.19 9.09 -10.80
C ALA A 33 -4.89 8.12 -11.96
N ARG A 34 -3.82 8.41 -12.70
CA ARG A 34 -3.25 7.54 -13.75
C ARG A 34 -1.81 7.21 -13.42
N ASN A 35 -1.39 5.99 -13.71
CA ASN A 35 0.00 5.58 -13.57
C ASN A 35 0.85 6.10 -14.75
N LYS A 36 2.14 5.77 -14.77
CA LYS A 36 3.07 6.15 -15.85
C LYS A 36 2.70 5.62 -17.25
N ASP A 37 1.88 4.57 -17.29
CA ASP A 37 1.40 3.92 -18.51
C ASP A 37 -0.02 4.40 -18.88
N GLU A 38 -0.45 5.54 -18.30
CA GLU A 38 -1.74 6.20 -18.48
C GLU A 38 -2.97 5.37 -18.06
N LYS A 39 -2.77 4.30 -17.29
CA LYS A 39 -3.88 3.49 -16.76
C LYS A 39 -4.41 4.08 -15.48
N TYR A 40 -5.74 4.14 -15.36
CA TYR A 40 -6.40 4.49 -14.11
C TYR A 40 -6.13 3.46 -13.03
N TYR A 41 -5.97 3.92 -11.79
CA TYR A 41 -5.70 3.03 -10.67
C TYR A 41 -6.26 3.55 -9.35
N LEU A 42 -6.45 2.65 -8.39
CA LEU A 42 -6.58 2.99 -6.98
C LEU A 42 -5.21 2.82 -6.32
N PRO A 43 -4.68 3.84 -5.63
CA PRO A 43 -3.41 3.70 -4.93
C PRO A 43 -3.47 2.58 -3.89
N GLY A 44 -2.44 1.73 -3.82
CA GLY A 44 -2.35 0.67 -2.81
C GLY A 44 -2.42 1.22 -1.38
N THR A 45 -1.92 2.44 -1.17
CA THR A 45 -2.04 3.17 0.11
C THR A 45 -3.47 3.55 0.47
N LEU A 46 -4.32 3.86 -0.52
CA LEU A 46 -5.75 4.11 -0.30
C LEU A 46 -6.46 2.83 0.13
N VAL A 47 -6.19 1.72 -0.57
CA VAL A 47 -6.78 0.41 -0.24
C VAL A 47 -6.34 -0.03 1.16
N LYS A 48 -5.04 0.08 1.46
CA LYS A 48 -4.47 -0.17 2.78
C LYS A 48 -5.17 0.65 3.87
N GLY A 49 -5.31 1.96 3.66
CA GLY A 49 -5.95 2.86 4.63
C GLY A 49 -7.41 2.49 4.88
N LYS A 50 -8.17 2.21 3.81
CA LYS A 50 -9.57 1.79 3.92
C LYS A 50 -9.74 0.45 4.60
N LEU A 51 -8.86 -0.50 4.30
CA LEU A 51 -8.89 -1.80 4.96
C LEU A 51 -8.57 -1.68 6.45
N ARG A 52 -7.59 -0.85 6.82
CA ARG A 52 -7.29 -0.56 8.23
C ARG A 52 -8.51 0.01 8.95
N GLU A 53 -9.12 1.07 8.42
CA GLU A 53 -10.33 1.70 8.98
C GLU A 53 -11.46 0.67 9.15
N ALA A 54 -11.69 -0.17 8.14
CA ALA A 54 -12.71 -1.20 8.17
C ALA A 54 -12.44 -2.27 9.24
N MET A 55 -11.19 -2.70 9.40
CA MET A 55 -10.82 -3.65 10.46
C MET A 55 -10.92 -3.04 11.86
N GLU A 56 -10.56 -1.76 12.03
CA GLU A 56 -10.71 -1.03 13.29
C GLU A 56 -12.19 -0.93 13.68
N GLU A 57 -13.06 -0.59 12.73
CA GLU A 57 -14.52 -0.54 12.95
C GLU A 57 -15.10 -1.93 13.28
N LEU A 58 -14.73 -2.96 12.52
CA LEU A 58 -15.15 -4.34 12.78
C LEU A 58 -14.70 -4.82 14.17
N HIS A 59 -13.45 -4.53 14.54
CA HIS A 59 -12.92 -4.90 15.84
C HIS A 59 -13.68 -4.20 16.98
N GLU A 60 -14.02 -2.92 16.82
CA GLU A 60 -14.82 -2.18 17.80
C GLU A 60 -16.24 -2.76 17.96
N LYS A 61 -16.87 -3.20 16.86
CA LYS A 61 -18.26 -3.68 16.86
C LYS A 61 -18.42 -5.18 17.14
N ALA A 62 -17.38 -5.98 16.89
CA ALA A 62 -17.44 -7.43 16.93
C ALA A 62 -16.13 -8.06 17.45
N SER A 63 -15.54 -7.50 18.50
CA SER A 63 -14.26 -7.94 19.09
C SER A 63 -14.18 -9.43 19.39
N ASP A 64 -15.30 -10.03 19.79
CA ASP A 64 -15.38 -11.45 20.15
C ASP A 64 -15.30 -12.39 18.93
N LEU A 65 -15.61 -11.87 17.73
CA LEU A 65 -15.64 -12.61 16.47
C LEU A 65 -14.52 -12.20 15.51
N PHE A 66 -13.95 -11.00 15.69
CA PHE A 66 -12.96 -10.41 14.81
C PHE A 66 -11.90 -9.65 15.61
N SER A 67 -10.72 -10.26 15.75
CA SER A 67 -9.62 -9.76 16.58
C SER A 67 -8.25 -9.85 15.89
N PRO A 68 -8.06 -9.22 14.72
CA PRO A 68 -6.74 -9.13 14.11
C PRO A 68 -5.80 -8.24 14.94
N ASP A 69 -4.49 -8.51 14.89
CA ASP A 69 -3.48 -7.56 15.35
C ASP A 69 -3.27 -6.47 14.28
N ILE A 70 -4.08 -5.41 14.36
CA ILE A 70 -4.09 -4.31 13.38
C ILE A 70 -2.74 -3.58 13.36
N ALA A 71 -2.09 -3.44 14.51
CA ALA A 71 -0.80 -2.74 14.60
C ALA A 71 0.31 -3.53 13.90
N ASP A 72 0.31 -4.86 14.06
CA ASP A 72 1.23 -5.77 13.36
C ASP A 72 1.00 -5.79 11.83
N LEU A 73 -0.26 -5.87 11.39
CA LEU A 73 -0.58 -5.94 9.96
C LEU A 73 -0.29 -4.64 9.20
N PHE A 74 -0.69 -3.48 9.77
CA PHE A 74 -0.65 -2.20 9.08
C PHE A 74 0.51 -1.28 9.47
N GLY A 75 1.18 -1.58 10.58
CA GLY A 75 2.18 -0.74 11.21
C GLY A 75 1.58 0.45 11.98
N ASP A 76 2.45 1.19 12.65
CA ASP A 76 2.08 2.39 13.39
C ASP A 76 1.71 3.54 12.44
N GLN A 77 0.74 4.37 12.84
CA GLN A 77 0.47 5.61 12.12
C GLN A 77 1.65 6.57 12.29
N THR A 78 2.35 6.86 11.19
CA THR A 78 3.37 7.91 11.18
C THR A 78 2.74 9.24 10.76
N GLY A 79 2.63 10.18 11.71
CA GLY A 79 2.32 11.58 11.44
C GLY A 79 0.87 11.99 11.72
N ASN A 80 0.65 12.57 12.89
CA ASN A 80 -0.33 13.64 13.11
C ASN A 80 0.43 14.81 13.73
N GLU A 81 0.17 16.04 13.30
CA GLU A 81 0.81 17.27 13.84
C GLU A 81 0.64 17.41 15.37
N GLN A 82 -0.30 16.66 15.97
CA GLN A 82 -0.53 16.59 17.41
C GLN A 82 0.45 15.67 18.17
N ASN A 83 1.14 14.74 17.48
CA ASN A 83 2.14 13.86 18.09
C ASN A 83 3.55 14.38 17.78
N ALA A 84 3.99 15.35 18.58
CA ALA A 84 5.30 16.02 18.50
C ALA A 84 6.51 15.14 18.85
N ARG A 85 6.44 13.83 18.66
CA ARG A 85 7.61 12.94 18.71
C ARG A 85 7.51 11.93 17.57
N PRO A 86 8.32 12.07 16.50
CA PRO A 86 8.55 10.93 15.63
C PRO A 86 9.14 9.83 16.49
N THR A 87 8.36 8.79 16.78
CA THR A 87 8.86 7.62 17.48
C THR A 87 10.02 7.09 16.66
N VAL A 88 11.19 6.92 17.28
CA VAL A 88 12.45 6.58 16.60
C VAL A 88 12.41 5.17 15.98
N SER A 89 11.35 4.40 16.26
CA SER A 89 11.14 3.04 15.78
C SER A 89 9.65 2.80 15.41
N PRO A 90 9.13 3.35 14.29
CA PRO A 90 7.77 3.03 13.86
C PRO A 90 7.68 1.54 13.47
N ARG A 91 6.70 0.81 14.01
CA ARG A 91 6.41 -0.56 13.55
C ARG A 91 5.99 -0.50 12.08
N ARG A 92 6.66 -1.26 11.23
CA ARG A 92 6.38 -1.28 9.79
C ARG A 92 5.25 -2.26 9.50
N SER A 93 4.54 -2.02 8.41
CA SER A 93 3.47 -2.91 7.97
C SER A 93 4.02 -4.28 7.58
N ARG A 94 3.35 -5.36 8.00
CA ARG A 94 3.56 -6.69 7.41
C ARG A 94 2.88 -6.85 6.05
N LEU A 95 1.73 -6.19 5.85
CA LEU A 95 1.01 -6.22 4.59
C LEU A 95 1.62 -5.26 3.56
N ILE A 96 1.94 -5.78 2.38
CA ILE A 96 2.48 -5.05 1.24
C ILE A 96 1.37 -4.94 0.20
N PHE A 97 1.07 -3.72 -0.25
CA PHE A 97 0.00 -3.45 -1.22
C PHE A 97 0.60 -2.93 -2.51
N GLU A 98 0.18 -3.51 -3.62
CA GLU A 98 0.36 -2.92 -4.93
C GLU A 98 -0.78 -1.94 -5.27
N ASP A 99 -0.55 -1.14 -6.31
CA ASP A 99 -1.60 -0.32 -6.89
C ASP A 99 -2.62 -1.22 -7.62
N PHE A 100 -3.90 -0.87 -7.51
CA PHE A 100 -4.98 -1.63 -8.12
C PHE A 100 -5.34 -0.98 -9.45
N LEU A 101 -5.04 -1.66 -10.56
CA LEU A 101 -5.26 -1.14 -11.91
C LEU A 101 -6.71 -1.33 -12.33
N GLY A 102 -7.34 -0.27 -12.83
CA GLY A 102 -8.68 -0.34 -13.39
C GLY A 102 -8.68 -0.94 -14.79
N GLU A 103 -9.78 -1.60 -15.15
CA GLU A 103 -10.06 -1.95 -16.54
C GLU A 103 -10.03 -0.70 -17.44
N THR A 104 -9.67 -0.89 -18.71
CA THR A 104 -9.61 0.21 -19.67
C THR A 104 -11.02 0.76 -19.89
N SER A 105 -11.23 2.06 -19.62
CA SER A 105 -12.49 2.69 -19.99
C SER A 105 -12.52 2.94 -21.50
N SER A 106 -13.69 2.72 -22.11
CA SER A 106 -13.87 2.95 -23.55
C SER A 106 -13.93 4.43 -23.91
N GLU A 107 -14.38 5.30 -23.00
CA GLU A 107 -14.42 6.75 -23.17
C GLU A 107 -14.20 7.44 -21.80
N SER A 108 -13.48 8.57 -21.78
CA SER A 108 -13.35 9.42 -20.59
C SER A 108 -14.41 10.50 -20.68
N ASP A 109 -15.41 10.47 -19.78
CA ASP A 109 -16.42 11.51 -19.72
C ASP A 109 -16.14 12.49 -18.57
N ASN A 110 -16.69 13.69 -18.66
CA ASN A 110 -16.52 14.72 -17.63
C ASN A 110 -17.81 14.93 -16.86
N LEU A 111 -17.77 14.78 -15.54
CA LEU A 111 -18.86 15.10 -14.65
C LEU A 111 -18.72 16.52 -14.10
N THR A 112 -19.75 17.32 -14.33
CA THR A 112 -19.82 18.66 -13.76
C THR A 112 -20.63 18.66 -12.48
N ARG A 113 -20.08 19.24 -11.41
CA ARG A 113 -20.75 19.46 -10.14
C ARG A 113 -20.92 20.95 -9.90
N ILE A 114 -22.15 21.33 -9.55
CA ILE A 114 -22.50 22.70 -9.14
C ILE A 114 -23.09 22.71 -7.74
N LYS A 115 -22.90 23.82 -7.02
CA LYS A 115 -23.69 24.12 -5.81
C LYS A 115 -24.68 25.22 -6.13
N ILE A 116 -25.97 24.93 -5.94
CA ILE A 116 -27.04 25.93 -6.10
C ILE A 116 -27.08 26.83 -4.87
N ASP A 117 -27.22 28.13 -5.08
CA ASP A 117 -27.54 29.10 -4.05
C ASP A 117 -29.04 29.03 -3.74
N ASN A 118 -29.38 28.64 -2.51
CA ASN A 118 -30.78 28.43 -2.11
C ASN A 118 -31.60 29.73 -2.07
N GLN A 119 -30.98 30.91 -2.02
CA GLN A 119 -31.70 32.19 -2.02
C GLN A 119 -31.91 32.73 -3.44
N LEU A 120 -30.90 32.61 -4.29
CA LEU A 120 -30.92 33.20 -5.65
C LEU A 120 -31.32 32.21 -6.75
N GLY A 121 -31.35 30.91 -6.46
CA GLY A 121 -31.62 29.85 -7.44
C GLY A 121 -30.56 29.70 -8.54
N SER A 122 -29.43 30.41 -8.40
CA SER A 122 -28.31 30.40 -9.35
C SER A 122 -27.15 29.54 -8.85
N VAL A 123 -26.18 29.25 -9.71
CA VAL A 123 -24.94 28.57 -9.30
C VAL A 123 -24.14 29.49 -8.38
N LYS A 124 -23.79 29.01 -7.20
CA LYS A 124 -22.94 29.73 -6.26
C LYS A 124 -21.56 29.96 -6.89
N LYS A 125 -21.08 31.20 -6.84
CA LYS A 125 -19.80 31.61 -7.45
C LYS A 125 -18.65 30.73 -6.97
N GLY A 126 -17.83 30.24 -7.92
CA GLY A 126 -16.67 29.40 -7.65
C GLY A 126 -17.00 27.96 -7.22
N MET A 127 -18.25 27.52 -7.42
CA MET A 127 -18.70 26.17 -7.06
C MET A 127 -19.03 25.31 -8.29
N LEU A 128 -18.53 25.70 -9.47
CA LEU A 128 -18.48 24.85 -10.64
C LEU A 128 -17.21 24.01 -10.54
N GLN A 129 -17.35 22.70 -10.57
CA GLN A 129 -16.25 21.75 -10.54
C GLN A 129 -16.41 20.76 -11.68
N VAL A 130 -15.40 20.62 -12.52
CA VAL A 130 -15.33 19.60 -13.57
C VAL A 130 -14.44 18.47 -13.08
N MET A 131 -15.02 17.28 -12.97
CA MET A 131 -14.36 16.08 -12.49
C MET A 131 -14.26 15.09 -13.64
N GLU A 132 -13.12 14.44 -13.75
CA GLU A 132 -12.96 13.33 -14.67
C GLU A 132 -13.78 12.13 -14.15
N ALA A 133 -14.49 11.47 -15.06
CA ALA A 133 -15.31 10.31 -14.76
C ALA A 133 -15.09 9.25 -15.85
N PRO A 134 -14.02 8.44 -15.75
CA PRO A 134 -13.73 7.43 -16.76
C PRO A 134 -14.81 6.35 -16.88
N TRP A 135 -15.63 6.18 -15.83
CA TRP A 135 -16.76 5.27 -15.82
C TRP A 135 -18.02 6.03 -15.47
N SER A 136 -19.09 5.75 -16.21
CA SER A 136 -20.40 6.39 -16.05
C SER A 136 -21.10 5.99 -14.76
N SER A 137 -22.12 6.74 -14.37
CA SER A 137 -22.96 6.40 -13.22
C SER A 137 -23.62 5.04 -13.41
N GLY A 138 -23.42 4.13 -12.44
CA GLY A 138 -23.98 2.78 -12.47
C GLY A 138 -23.17 1.77 -13.30
N GLU A 139 -22.13 2.22 -14.01
CA GLU A 139 -21.23 1.34 -14.74
C GLU A 139 -20.39 0.53 -13.76
N ALA A 140 -20.30 -0.79 -13.94
CA ALA A 140 -19.45 -1.61 -13.11
C ALA A 140 -18.02 -1.65 -13.68
N VAL A 141 -17.03 -1.36 -12.84
CA VAL A 141 -15.61 -1.40 -13.18
C VAL A 141 -14.87 -2.34 -12.24
N GLU A 142 -13.96 -3.14 -12.77
CA GLU A 142 -13.04 -3.94 -11.97
C GLU A 142 -11.69 -3.25 -11.79
N PHE A 143 -11.18 -3.27 -10.55
CA PHE A 143 -9.83 -2.87 -10.19
C PHE A 143 -9.07 -4.05 -9.62
N THR A 144 -7.97 -4.43 -10.26
CA THR A 144 -7.16 -5.60 -9.87
C THR A 144 -5.81 -5.18 -9.31
N GLY A 145 -5.43 -5.74 -8.16
CA GLY A 145 -4.12 -5.55 -7.55
C GLY A 145 -3.74 -6.76 -6.71
N SER A 146 -2.63 -6.67 -5.99
CA SER A 146 -2.22 -7.72 -5.07
C SER A 146 -1.86 -7.21 -3.68
N ILE A 147 -2.05 -8.10 -2.71
CA ILE A 147 -1.64 -7.91 -1.32
C ILE A 147 -0.73 -9.10 -0.96
N SER A 148 0.50 -8.83 -0.55
CA SER A 148 1.45 -9.86 -0.13
C SER A 148 1.86 -9.72 1.33
N PHE A 149 2.17 -10.86 1.95
CA PHE A 149 2.64 -10.93 3.33
C PHE A 149 3.36 -12.26 3.60
N PHE A 150 4.12 -12.30 4.69
CA PHE A 150 4.78 -13.51 5.16
C PHE A 150 4.05 -14.08 6.39
N ALA A 151 3.90 -15.41 6.44
CA ALA A 151 3.38 -16.15 7.59
C ALA A 151 4.31 -17.31 8.00
N GLN A 152 4.37 -17.61 9.30
CA GLN A 152 5.24 -18.66 9.85
C GLN A 152 4.78 -20.05 9.40
N ASP A 153 3.46 -20.25 9.38
CA ASP A 153 2.80 -21.48 8.99
C ASP A 153 1.51 -21.21 8.20
N GLN A 154 0.89 -22.30 7.74
CA GLN A 154 -0.34 -22.22 6.94
C GLN A 154 -1.52 -21.65 7.73
N THR A 155 -1.60 -21.92 9.04
CA THR A 155 -2.71 -21.49 9.90
C THR A 155 -2.68 -19.98 10.12
N GLU A 156 -1.51 -19.41 10.40
CA GLU A 156 -1.33 -17.96 10.46
C GLU A 156 -1.67 -17.32 9.11
N GLY A 157 -1.22 -17.92 8.00
CA GLY A 157 -1.48 -17.41 6.66
C GLY A 157 -2.97 -17.37 6.31
N ASP A 158 -3.69 -18.44 6.62
CA ASP A 158 -5.14 -18.54 6.41
C ASP A 158 -5.91 -17.56 7.30
N ASN A 159 -5.45 -17.34 8.54
CA ASN A 159 -6.05 -16.35 9.44
C ASN A 159 -5.88 -14.92 8.92
N ILE A 160 -4.68 -14.53 8.50
CA ILE A 160 -4.42 -13.20 7.93
C ILE A 160 -5.25 -13.00 6.67
N ARG A 161 -5.30 -14.00 5.78
CA ARG A 161 -6.16 -13.99 4.59
C ARG A 161 -7.62 -13.76 4.96
N SER A 162 -8.16 -14.52 5.91
CA SER A 162 -9.56 -14.37 6.34
C SER A 162 -9.82 -12.97 6.87
N HIS A 163 -8.91 -12.40 7.66
CA HIS A 163 -9.06 -11.03 8.14
C HIS A 163 -9.09 -10.01 7.01
N ILE A 164 -8.17 -10.14 6.04
CA ILE A 164 -8.13 -9.29 4.84
C ILE A 164 -9.45 -9.40 4.07
N GLU A 165 -9.95 -10.61 3.85
CA GLU A 165 -11.21 -10.82 3.13
C GLU A 165 -12.40 -10.19 3.85
N THR A 166 -12.56 -10.45 5.15
CA THR A 166 -13.64 -9.88 5.95
C THR A 166 -13.57 -8.35 5.97
N GLY A 167 -12.38 -7.79 6.16
CA GLY A 167 -12.17 -6.35 6.15
C GLY A 167 -12.48 -5.71 4.80
N LEU A 168 -12.06 -6.31 3.69
CA LEU A 168 -12.34 -5.80 2.35
C LEU A 168 -13.85 -5.83 2.04
N ARG A 169 -14.54 -6.90 2.44
CA ARG A 169 -16.01 -7.03 2.28
C ARG A 169 -16.80 -6.05 3.16
N TRP A 170 -16.21 -5.53 4.23
CA TRP A 170 -16.83 -4.51 5.08
C TRP A 170 -16.77 -3.09 4.49
N ILE A 171 -15.85 -2.85 3.56
CA ILE A 171 -15.71 -1.53 2.92
C ILE A 171 -16.92 -1.25 2.03
N THR A 172 -17.54 -0.08 2.17
CA THR A 172 -18.73 0.30 1.39
C THR A 172 -18.39 0.99 0.06
N GLY A 173 -17.19 1.55 -0.08
CA GLY A 173 -16.74 2.20 -1.29
C GLY A 173 -15.36 2.83 -1.17
N PHE A 174 -14.73 3.07 -2.32
CA PHE A 174 -13.37 3.58 -2.47
C PHE A 174 -13.35 4.97 -3.10
N GLY A 175 -12.26 5.69 -2.86
CA GLY A 175 -12.02 7.01 -3.44
C GLY A 175 -12.72 8.17 -2.73
N SER A 176 -12.84 9.26 -3.48
CA SER A 176 -13.43 10.54 -3.06
C SER A 176 -14.92 10.62 -3.41
N ASN A 177 -15.63 11.62 -2.90
CA ASN A 177 -17.06 11.84 -3.19
C ASN A 177 -18.02 10.68 -2.84
N ARG A 178 -17.63 9.78 -1.94
CA ARG A 178 -18.45 8.63 -1.49
C ARG A 178 -19.84 9.04 -0.97
N SER A 179 -19.96 10.22 -0.34
CA SER A 179 -21.24 10.73 0.18
C SER A 179 -22.27 11.07 -0.90
N VAL A 180 -21.85 11.21 -2.16
CA VAL A 180 -22.73 11.39 -3.32
C VAL A 180 -22.78 10.14 -4.20
N GLY A 181 -22.27 9.00 -3.72
CA GLY A 181 -22.41 7.70 -4.38
C GLY A 181 -21.22 7.24 -5.22
N PHE A 182 -20.10 7.98 -5.23
CA PHE A 182 -18.93 7.60 -6.05
C PHE A 182 -18.22 6.36 -5.47
N GLY A 183 -17.75 5.49 -6.37
CA GLY A 183 -16.86 4.38 -6.06
C GLY A 183 -17.45 3.35 -5.10
N ARG A 184 -18.76 3.14 -5.14
CA ARG A 184 -19.43 2.16 -4.27
C ARG A 184 -18.91 0.75 -4.56
N LEU A 185 -18.57 0.00 -3.52
CA LEU A 185 -18.09 -1.38 -3.66
C LEU A 185 -19.28 -2.31 -3.92
N LEU A 186 -19.24 -3.05 -5.03
CA LEU A 186 -20.24 -4.04 -5.41
C LEU A 186 -19.83 -5.45 -5.01
N ASN A 187 -18.56 -5.80 -5.25
CA ASN A 187 -18.03 -7.12 -4.90
C ASN A 187 -16.52 -7.07 -4.63
N VAL A 188 -16.05 -8.07 -3.88
CA VAL A 188 -14.63 -8.37 -3.66
C VAL A 188 -14.40 -9.83 -4.01
N ASP A 189 -13.47 -10.07 -4.92
CA ASP A 189 -12.99 -11.40 -5.28
C ASP A 189 -11.52 -11.52 -4.91
N ILE A 190 -11.15 -12.59 -4.20
CA ILE A 190 -9.79 -12.84 -3.74
C ILE A 190 -9.35 -14.21 -4.21
N GLN A 191 -8.28 -14.24 -5.00
CA GLN A 191 -7.60 -15.45 -5.41
C GLN A 191 -6.27 -15.55 -4.66
N VAL A 192 -6.01 -16.73 -4.10
CA VAL A 192 -4.78 -16.99 -3.34
C VAL A 192 -3.86 -17.80 -4.22
N ASP A 193 -2.70 -17.25 -4.53
CA ASP A 193 -1.64 -18.05 -5.16
C ASP A 193 -1.11 -19.05 -4.12
N PRO A 194 -0.68 -20.26 -4.53
CA PRO A 194 -0.12 -21.24 -3.61
C PRO A 194 1.04 -20.62 -2.80
N PRO A 195 1.07 -20.82 -1.47
CA PRO A 195 2.11 -20.22 -0.64
C PRO A 195 3.49 -20.73 -1.08
N THR A 196 4.44 -19.81 -1.20
CA THR A 196 5.80 -20.14 -1.59
C THR A 196 6.65 -20.36 -0.35
N ASP A 197 7.29 -21.54 -0.23
CA ASP A 197 8.22 -21.82 0.88
C ASP A 197 9.59 -21.21 0.57
N LEU A 198 9.92 -20.15 1.30
CA LEU A 198 11.16 -19.41 1.12
C LEU A 198 12.39 -20.19 1.60
N LEU A 199 12.22 -21.15 2.53
CA LEU A 199 13.32 -21.96 3.05
C LEU A 199 13.61 -23.18 2.16
N ALA A 200 12.63 -23.62 1.35
CA ALA A 200 12.85 -24.65 0.35
C ALA A 200 13.65 -24.14 -0.87
N THR A 201 13.78 -22.82 -1.02
CA THR A 201 14.44 -22.17 -2.17
C THR A 201 15.96 -22.03 -1.98
N SER A 202 16.65 -23.07 -1.53
CA SER A 202 18.11 -23.05 -1.37
C SER A 202 18.75 -24.35 -1.83
N ALA A 203 18.80 -24.53 -3.15
CA ALA A 203 19.94 -25.20 -3.78
C ALA A 203 21.05 -24.15 -4.00
N ILE A 204 21.57 -23.57 -2.92
CA ILE A 204 22.93 -23.04 -2.96
C ILE A 204 23.83 -24.21 -2.57
N ASP A 205 23.89 -25.19 -3.46
CA ASP A 205 24.85 -26.28 -3.36
C ASP A 205 26.23 -25.66 -3.63
N ASP A 206 27.06 -25.61 -2.59
CA ASP A 206 28.51 -25.44 -2.66
C ASP A 206 29.07 -24.08 -3.13
N LEU A 207 28.48 -22.97 -2.67
CA LEU A 207 29.22 -21.71 -2.58
C LEU A 207 29.98 -21.68 -1.25
N GLY A 208 31.18 -22.28 -1.21
CA GLY A 208 32.10 -22.13 -0.08
C GLY A 208 32.18 -20.65 0.36
N SER A 209 32.40 -20.38 1.65
CA SER A 209 32.27 -19.04 2.28
C SER A 209 32.83 -17.90 1.41
N PRO A 210 31.99 -17.21 0.61
CA PRO A 210 32.51 -16.26 -0.36
C PRO A 210 32.93 -14.98 0.36
N GLU A 211 34.12 -14.46 0.03
CA GLU A 211 34.59 -13.19 0.59
C GLU A 211 33.79 -11.98 0.07
N ARG A 212 33.05 -12.14 -1.04
CA ARG A 212 32.26 -11.10 -1.70
C ARG A 212 30.93 -11.66 -2.21
N ILE A 213 29.89 -10.86 -2.08
CA ILE A 213 28.56 -11.13 -2.62
C ILE A 213 28.18 -9.95 -3.52
N ASP A 214 27.89 -10.23 -4.78
CA ASP A 214 27.34 -9.24 -5.70
C ASP A 214 25.81 -9.28 -5.62
N LEU A 215 25.20 -8.11 -5.44
CA LEU A 215 23.75 -7.95 -5.33
C LEU A 215 23.24 -7.11 -6.50
N ALA A 216 22.38 -7.68 -7.32
CA ALA A 216 21.62 -6.96 -8.34
C ALA A 216 20.20 -6.72 -7.82
N ILE A 217 19.78 -5.45 -7.79
CA ILE A 217 18.43 -5.05 -7.36
C ILE A 217 17.68 -4.51 -8.58
N SER A 218 16.52 -5.09 -8.87
CA SER A 218 15.61 -4.61 -9.90
C SER A 218 14.25 -4.32 -9.27
N PRO A 219 13.90 -3.04 -9.07
CA PRO A 219 12.59 -2.64 -8.55
C PRO A 219 11.48 -3.11 -9.51
N TRP A 220 10.47 -3.79 -8.97
CA TRP A 220 9.31 -4.22 -9.76
C TRP A 220 8.27 -3.10 -9.92
N ASN A 221 8.12 -2.27 -8.90
CA ASN A 221 7.22 -1.12 -8.89
C ASN A 221 8.01 0.20 -8.77
N PRO A 222 7.46 1.33 -9.25
CA PRO A 222 8.01 2.65 -8.97
C PRO A 222 8.17 2.85 -7.46
N PHE A 223 9.35 3.29 -7.03
CA PHE A 223 9.64 3.55 -5.62
C PHE A 223 10.35 4.90 -5.50
N CYS A 224 10.20 5.54 -4.34
CA CYS A 224 10.81 6.82 -4.03
C CYS A 224 11.72 6.68 -2.82
N VAL A 225 13.00 6.99 -2.98
CA VAL A 225 13.90 7.23 -1.85
C VAL A 225 13.87 8.73 -1.60
N SER A 226 13.21 9.16 -0.53
CA SER A 226 13.00 10.59 -0.31
C SER A 226 14.32 11.32 -0.06
N LYS A 227 14.67 12.24 -0.96
CA LYS A 227 15.76 13.20 -0.77
C LYS A 227 15.33 14.34 0.14
N HIS A 228 14.18 14.94 -0.16
CA HIS A 228 13.51 15.92 0.71
C HIS A 228 12.01 16.02 0.39
N ARG A 229 11.26 16.62 1.31
CA ARG A 229 9.82 16.87 1.17
C ARG A 229 9.59 18.21 0.45
N VAL A 230 8.88 18.17 -0.67
CA VAL A 230 8.56 19.35 -1.50
C VAL A 230 7.30 20.04 -0.98
N SER A 231 6.28 19.26 -0.60
CA SER A 231 5.04 19.75 0.00
C SER A 231 4.39 18.67 0.88
N PRO A 232 3.25 18.93 1.55
CA PRO A 232 2.53 17.88 2.27
C PRO A 232 2.20 16.70 1.34
N ASN A 233 2.84 15.55 1.60
CA ASN A 233 2.70 14.29 0.85
C ASN A 233 3.35 14.27 -0.55
N ILE A 234 4.19 15.25 -0.89
CA ILE A 234 5.02 15.23 -2.11
C ILE A 234 6.50 15.19 -1.72
N PHE A 235 7.23 14.24 -2.29
CA PHE A 235 8.64 14.00 -2.03
C PHE A 235 9.42 13.98 -3.35
N GLU A 236 10.59 14.61 -3.34
CA GLU A 236 11.56 14.43 -4.43
C GLU A 236 12.33 13.12 -4.21
N SER A 237 12.36 12.25 -5.22
CA SER A 237 13.13 11.01 -5.18
C SER A 237 14.62 11.25 -5.45
N GLU A 238 15.46 10.52 -4.75
CA GLU A 238 16.91 10.50 -4.97
C GLU A 238 17.28 9.62 -6.18
N LYS A 239 18.36 9.98 -6.89
CA LYS A 239 18.84 9.23 -8.07
C LYS A 239 19.70 8.01 -7.71
N ILE A 240 20.24 7.99 -6.50
CA ILE A 240 21.13 6.94 -5.98
C ILE A 240 20.40 6.31 -4.80
N ILE A 241 20.37 4.98 -4.72
CA ILE A 241 19.88 4.28 -3.53
C ILE A 241 21.01 4.28 -2.49
N PRO A 242 20.88 5.01 -1.37
CA PRO A 242 21.94 5.06 -0.38
C PRO A 242 22.17 3.70 0.29
N GLY A 243 23.42 3.36 0.61
CA GLY A 243 23.75 2.04 1.16
C GLY A 243 23.09 1.74 2.52
N ASN A 244 22.79 2.76 3.33
CA ASN A 244 22.02 2.61 4.56
C ASN A 244 20.56 2.21 4.31
N VAL A 245 19.96 2.64 3.19
CA VAL A 245 18.61 2.21 2.78
C VAL A 245 18.61 0.72 2.47
N ILE A 246 19.59 0.25 1.67
CA ILE A 246 19.73 -1.18 1.34
C ILE A 246 19.92 -2.01 2.61
N LYS A 247 20.84 -1.60 3.50
CA LYS A 247 21.06 -2.29 4.79
C LYS A 247 19.79 -2.33 5.63
N GLY A 248 19.03 -1.23 5.66
CA GLY A 248 17.75 -1.15 6.36
C GLY A 248 16.72 -2.13 5.80
N CYS A 249 16.56 -2.18 4.47
CA CYS A 249 15.66 -3.10 3.79
C CYS A 249 16.03 -4.57 4.05
N ILE A 250 17.32 -4.93 3.98
CA ILE A 250 17.79 -6.29 4.24
C ILE A 250 17.56 -6.67 5.70
N ALA A 251 17.89 -5.78 6.64
CA ALA A 251 17.66 -6.02 8.06
C ALA A 251 16.16 -6.20 8.39
N GLU A 252 15.29 -5.46 7.70
CA GLU A 252 13.84 -5.59 7.84
C GLU A 252 13.32 -6.90 7.26
N LEU A 253 13.76 -7.25 6.04
CA LEU A 253 13.41 -8.52 5.42
C LEU A 253 13.84 -9.70 6.30
N TRP A 254 15.05 -9.68 6.85
CA TRP A 254 15.50 -10.71 7.78
C TRP A 254 14.65 -10.79 9.04
N ARG A 255 14.22 -9.66 9.60
CA ARG A 255 13.30 -9.67 10.75
C ARG A 255 11.97 -10.33 10.41
N GLN A 256 11.39 -9.97 9.28
CA GLN A 256 10.14 -10.55 8.79
C GLN A 256 10.28 -12.06 8.56
N LEU A 257 11.38 -12.50 7.92
CA LEU A 257 11.67 -13.92 7.69
C LEU A 257 11.89 -14.72 8.98
N LEU A 258 12.46 -14.09 10.02
CA LEU A 258 12.70 -14.71 11.32
C LEU A 258 11.48 -14.64 12.25
N GLY A 259 10.37 -14.01 11.82
CA GLY A 259 9.19 -13.79 12.66
C GLY A 259 9.50 -12.97 13.93
N GLN A 260 10.55 -12.14 13.90
CA GLN A 260 10.96 -11.36 15.06
C GLN A 260 10.13 -10.08 15.15
N PRO A 261 9.57 -9.76 16.34
CA PRO A 261 8.82 -8.51 16.52
C PRO A 261 9.75 -7.30 16.34
N HIS A 262 9.20 -6.22 15.78
CA HIS A 262 9.94 -4.99 15.43
C HIS A 262 10.72 -4.36 16.60
N ASP A 263 10.30 -4.64 17.83
CA ASP A 263 10.87 -4.05 19.05
C ASP A 263 12.18 -4.72 19.51
N ILE A 264 12.57 -5.83 18.88
CA ILE A 264 13.81 -6.55 19.20
C ILE A 264 14.91 -6.09 18.21
N PRO A 265 16.06 -5.57 18.70
CA PRO A 265 17.20 -5.31 17.84
C PRO A 265 17.66 -6.62 17.20
N VAL A 266 17.88 -6.62 15.87
CA VAL A 266 18.52 -7.77 15.20
C VAL A 266 19.85 -8.00 15.91
N LYS A 267 19.97 -9.12 16.62
CA LYS A 267 21.23 -9.48 17.27
C LYS A 267 22.29 -9.58 16.18
N VAL A 268 23.36 -8.81 16.32
CA VAL A 268 24.55 -8.98 15.46
C VAL A 268 24.92 -10.46 15.53
N PHE A 269 25.05 -11.10 14.38
CA PHE A 269 25.45 -12.49 14.28
C PHE A 269 26.86 -12.58 14.86
N ASN A 270 26.96 -13.00 16.12
CA ASN A 270 28.21 -13.07 16.85
C ASN A 270 28.86 -14.40 16.51
N ASP A 271 29.35 -14.52 15.27
CA ASP A 271 30.14 -15.66 14.83
C ASP A 271 31.53 -15.58 15.47
N PRO A 272 31.88 -16.48 16.41
CA PRO A 272 33.19 -16.49 17.06
C PRO A 272 34.35 -16.63 16.05
N ALA A 273 34.10 -17.20 14.87
CA ALA A 273 35.10 -17.38 13.82
C ALA A 273 35.41 -16.09 13.04
N ARG A 274 34.58 -15.04 13.16
CA ARG A 274 34.75 -13.75 12.45
C ARG A 274 35.21 -12.59 13.34
N GLN A 275 35.58 -12.87 14.60
CA GLN A 275 36.05 -11.86 15.57
C GLN A 275 37.37 -11.15 15.19
N GLY A 276 38.01 -11.53 14.07
CA GLY A 276 39.26 -10.91 13.60
C GLY A 276 39.10 -9.74 12.62
N THR A 277 37.90 -9.45 12.09
CA THR A 277 37.74 -8.40 11.07
C THR A 277 36.81 -7.30 11.57
N LEU A 278 37.41 -6.37 12.34
CA LEU A 278 36.82 -5.06 12.59
C LEU A 278 36.58 -4.37 11.24
N TRP A 279 35.33 -4.34 10.78
CA TRP A 279 34.93 -3.44 9.71
C TRP A 279 35.00 -2.01 10.27
N THR A 280 36.17 -1.38 10.14
CA THR A 280 36.26 0.07 10.21
C THR A 280 35.54 0.62 9.00
N ILE A 281 34.28 1.03 9.18
CA ILE A 281 33.57 1.85 8.21
C ILE A 281 34.25 3.22 8.24
N LEU A 282 35.19 3.43 7.32
CA LEU A 282 35.72 4.76 7.04
C LEU A 282 34.55 5.59 6.50
N THR A 283 34.07 6.53 7.31
CA THR A 283 33.28 7.65 6.85
C THR A 283 34.14 8.53 5.95
N GLY A 284 33.83 8.57 4.67
CA GLY A 284 34.33 9.50 3.67
C GLY A 284 33.20 9.93 2.77
#